data_AF-A0AAD9UIA7-F1
#
_entry.id   AF-A0AAD9UIA7-F1
#
_cell.length_a   1.000
_cell.length_b   1.000
_cell.length_c   1.000
_cell.angle_alpha   90.00
_cell.angle_beta   90.00
_cell.angle_gamma   90.00
#
_symmetry.space_group_name_H-M   'P 1'
#
loop_
_entity.id
_entity.type
_entity.pdbx_description
1 polymer ?
#
loop_
_entity_poly.entity_id
_entity_poly.type
_entity_poly.pdbx_seq_one_letter_code
_entity_poly.pdbx_strand_id
1 'polypeptide(L)'
;MLQDFEPEKRKVICKTLRFVSHTHGAHLQFFSSKQEGLISRTRGLISHLLFKTTSSKTMQLEHNKPLMVPVGMDSFQQIGTPPLAEGNLGRVSARTPLELWKIAYTGHFPQETVVDPSLIEDPAKDPQYTEAAVDAARVQKDEELERYRRLSERRMRTQRAMAEGVV
;
A
#
# COMPACT_ATOMS: atom_id res chain seq x y z
N MET A 1 -5.38 -19.91 1.05
CA MET A 1 -6.35 -19.23 1.93
C MET A 1 -5.78 -19.11 3.34
N LEU A 2 -6.23 -18.14 4.16
CA LEU A 2 -5.66 -17.93 5.51
C LEU A 2 -5.68 -19.20 6.38
N GLN A 3 -6.69 -20.04 6.21
CA GLN A 3 -6.88 -21.30 6.94
C GLN A 3 -5.78 -22.34 6.66
N ASP A 4 -5.09 -22.22 5.54
CA ASP A 4 -4.03 -23.16 5.12
C ASP A 4 -2.69 -22.88 5.81
N PHE A 5 -2.58 -21.73 6.51
CA PHE A 5 -1.39 -21.40 7.27
C PHE A 5 -1.36 -22.10 8.64
N GLU A 6 -0.16 -22.45 9.07
CA GLU A 6 0.11 -22.91 10.44
C GLU A 6 -0.39 -21.88 11.48
N PRO A 7 -0.79 -22.33 12.69
CA PRO A 7 -1.30 -21.45 13.73
C PRO A 7 -0.40 -20.25 14.04
N GLU A 8 0.92 -20.45 14.09
CA GLU A 8 1.88 -19.36 14.34
C GLU A 8 1.86 -18.32 13.22
N LYS A 9 1.89 -18.74 11.94
CA LYS A 9 1.76 -17.81 10.81
C LYS A 9 0.43 -17.05 10.83
N ARG A 10 -0.69 -17.72 11.16
CA ARG A 10 -1.99 -17.05 11.32
C ARG A 10 -1.98 -16.01 12.43
N LYS A 11 -1.35 -16.31 13.57
CA LYS A 11 -1.20 -15.38 14.68
C LYS A 11 -0.38 -14.14 14.28
N VAL A 12 0.72 -14.33 13.55
CA VAL A 12 1.53 -13.22 13.00
C VAL A 12 0.70 -12.34 12.07
N ILE A 13 -0.03 -12.94 11.12
CA ILE A 13 -0.90 -12.21 10.19
C ILE A 13 -1.96 -11.40 10.94
N CYS A 14 -2.69 -12.05 11.85
CA CYS A 14 -3.78 -11.43 12.60
C CYS A 14 -3.28 -10.26 13.46
N LYS A 15 -2.14 -10.42 14.15
CA LYS A 15 -1.54 -9.33 14.93
C LYS A 15 -1.08 -8.16 14.06
N THR A 16 -0.48 -8.46 12.91
CA THR A 16 0.02 -7.42 11.97
C THR A 16 -1.13 -6.63 11.38
N LEU A 17 -2.20 -7.30 10.94
CA LEU A 17 -3.41 -6.63 10.44
C LEU A 17 -4.04 -5.73 11.51
N ARG A 18 -4.16 -6.23 12.76
CA ARG A 18 -4.66 -5.44 13.88
C ARG A 18 -3.82 -4.20 14.14
N PHE A 19 -2.50 -4.34 14.15
CA PHE A 19 -1.57 -3.21 14.28
C PHE A 19 -1.81 -2.17 13.19
N VAL A 20 -1.78 -2.57 11.92
CA VAL A 20 -1.95 -1.65 10.78
C VAL A 20 -3.31 -0.96 10.83
N SER A 21 -4.38 -1.69 11.10
CA SER A 21 -5.72 -1.13 11.20
C SER A 21 -5.83 -0.11 12.34
N HIS A 22 -5.28 -0.42 13.52
CA HIS A 22 -5.30 0.52 14.64
C HIS A 22 -4.47 1.77 14.37
N THR A 23 -3.27 1.64 13.76
CA THR A 23 -2.42 2.77 13.37
C THR A 23 -3.15 3.76 12.44
N HIS A 24 -4.04 3.28 11.58
CA HIS A 24 -4.79 4.11 10.62
C HIS A 24 -6.20 4.46 11.09
N GLY A 25 -6.60 4.08 12.31
CA GLY A 25 -7.98 4.29 12.79
C GLY A 25 -9.03 3.58 11.92
N ALA A 26 -8.69 2.41 11.37
CA ALA A 26 -9.54 1.66 10.45
C ALA A 26 -10.28 0.51 11.15
N HIS A 27 -11.41 0.11 10.56
CA HIS A 27 -12.11 -1.12 10.91
C HIS A 27 -11.44 -2.32 10.23
N LEU A 28 -11.24 -3.42 10.95
CA LEU A 28 -10.74 -4.68 10.39
C LEU A 28 -11.82 -5.76 10.48
N GLN A 29 -12.12 -6.42 9.37
CA GLN A 29 -13.07 -7.54 9.37
C GLN A 29 -12.68 -8.57 8.32
N PHE A 30 -12.71 -9.84 8.71
CA PHE A 30 -12.58 -10.94 7.75
C PHE A 30 -13.89 -11.16 7.01
N PHE A 31 -13.76 -11.61 5.77
CA PHE A 31 -14.87 -11.88 4.87
C PHE A 31 -14.73 -13.27 4.25
N SER A 32 -15.86 -13.88 3.91
CA SER A 32 -15.93 -15.08 3.08
C SER A 32 -17.25 -15.11 2.33
N SER A 33 -17.20 -15.35 1.03
CA SER A 33 -18.38 -15.59 0.19
C SER A 33 -19.02 -16.96 0.45
N LYS A 34 -18.35 -17.83 1.21
CA LYS A 34 -18.83 -19.19 1.53
C LYS A 34 -19.50 -19.29 2.90
N GLN A 35 -19.54 -18.20 3.68
CA GLN A 35 -20.13 -18.19 5.01
C GLN A 35 -21.14 -17.05 5.13
N GLU A 36 -22.43 -17.40 5.12
CA GLU A 36 -23.54 -16.42 5.17
C GLU A 36 -23.44 -15.46 6.35
N GLY A 37 -23.02 -15.94 7.52
CA GLY A 37 -22.81 -15.11 8.71
C GLY A 37 -21.72 -14.03 8.53
N LEU A 38 -20.69 -14.27 7.70
CA LEU A 38 -19.69 -13.24 7.38
C LEU A 38 -20.18 -12.25 6.33
N ILE A 39 -20.97 -12.73 5.35
CA ILE A 39 -21.61 -11.87 4.34
C ILE A 39 -22.57 -10.89 5.02
N SER A 40 -23.46 -11.41 5.88
CA SER A 40 -24.43 -10.59 6.61
C SER A 40 -23.75 -9.52 7.47
N ARG A 41 -22.69 -9.89 8.21
CA ARG A 41 -21.89 -8.94 8.99
C ARG A 41 -21.24 -7.87 8.13
N THR A 42 -20.72 -8.22 6.96
CA THR A 42 -20.08 -7.26 6.04
C THR A 42 -21.09 -6.30 5.44
N ARG A 43 -22.26 -6.81 5.02
CA ARG A 43 -23.38 -5.96 4.57
C ARG A 43 -23.83 -5.01 5.67
N GLY A 44 -23.98 -5.51 6.91
CA GLY A 44 -24.34 -4.70 8.06
C GLY A 44 -23.34 -3.59 8.35
N LEU A 45 -22.03 -3.89 8.27
CA LEU A 45 -20.98 -2.89 8.41
C LEU A 45 -21.05 -1.82 7.31
N ILE A 46 -21.18 -2.21 6.05
CA ILE A 46 -21.31 -1.26 4.92
C ILE A 46 -22.55 -0.38 5.11
N SER A 47 -23.69 -0.96 5.48
CA SER A 47 -24.91 -0.21 5.76
C SER A 47 -24.73 0.80 6.90
N HIS A 48 -24.03 0.43 7.98
CA HIS A 48 -23.70 1.38 9.04
C HIS A 48 -22.81 2.52 8.54
N LEU A 49 -21.78 2.22 7.75
CA LEU A 49 -20.85 3.24 7.26
C LEU A 49 -21.54 4.25 6.34
N LEU A 50 -22.39 3.77 5.43
CA LEU A 50 -23.10 4.58 4.44
C LEU A 50 -24.35 5.28 4.99
N PHE A 51 -25.18 4.55 5.75
CA PHE A 51 -26.52 5.00 6.15
C PHE A 51 -26.65 5.24 7.65
N LYS A 52 -25.58 5.08 8.43
CA LYS A 52 -25.56 5.28 9.89
C LYS A 52 -26.58 4.41 10.65
N THR A 53 -26.91 3.24 10.10
CA THR A 53 -27.71 2.22 10.81
C THR A 53 -26.99 1.72 12.05
N THR A 54 -27.66 0.96 12.93
CA THR A 54 -26.99 0.39 14.11
C THR A 54 -25.81 -0.51 13.71
N SER A 55 -24.62 -0.27 14.28
CA SER A 55 -23.46 -1.14 14.12
C SER A 55 -23.38 -2.20 15.21
N SER A 56 -22.88 -3.38 14.83
CA SER A 56 -22.44 -4.37 15.81
C SER A 56 -21.17 -3.87 16.50
N LYS A 57 -21.15 -3.89 17.84
CA LYS A 57 -19.96 -3.63 18.67
C LYS A 57 -19.24 -4.92 19.05
N THR A 58 -19.52 -6.04 18.37
CA THR A 58 -18.86 -7.31 18.66
C THR A 58 -17.41 -7.24 18.21
N MET A 59 -16.50 -7.65 19.10
CA MET A 59 -15.07 -7.75 18.81
C MET A 59 -14.63 -9.21 18.86
N GLN A 60 -13.83 -9.64 17.87
CA GLN A 60 -13.23 -10.96 17.79
C GLN A 60 -11.76 -10.83 17.41
N LEU A 61 -10.88 -11.25 18.31
CA LEU A 61 -9.43 -11.08 18.22
C LEU A 61 -8.68 -12.41 18.05
N GLU A 62 -9.37 -13.54 18.26
CA GLU A 62 -8.79 -14.86 18.20
C GLU A 62 -8.38 -15.23 16.76
N HIS A 63 -7.11 -15.59 16.58
CA HIS A 63 -6.52 -15.91 15.27
C HIS A 63 -7.10 -17.17 14.61
N ASN A 64 -7.82 -18.00 15.36
CA ASN A 64 -8.53 -19.18 14.86
C ASN A 64 -9.96 -18.87 14.41
N LYS A 65 -10.45 -17.65 14.67
CA LYS A 65 -11.79 -17.21 14.29
C LYS A 65 -11.69 -16.03 13.32
N PRO A 66 -12.72 -15.77 12.50
CA PRO A 66 -12.72 -14.59 11.65
C PRO A 66 -12.58 -13.30 12.47
N LEU A 67 -11.54 -12.50 12.19
CA LEU A 67 -11.31 -11.26 12.91
C LEU A 67 -12.45 -10.27 12.69
N MET A 68 -12.75 -9.53 13.74
CA MET A 68 -13.71 -8.42 13.75
C MET A 68 -13.24 -7.41 14.78
N VAL A 69 -12.72 -6.29 14.30
CA VAL A 69 -12.12 -5.25 15.14
C VAL A 69 -12.71 -3.90 14.72
N PRO A 70 -13.73 -3.42 15.43
CA PRO A 70 -14.25 -2.09 15.21
C PRO A 70 -13.20 -1.02 15.51
N VAL A 71 -13.28 0.10 14.79
CA VAL A 71 -12.42 1.25 15.03
C VAL A 71 -12.52 1.69 16.50
N GLY A 72 -11.37 1.94 17.13
CA GLY A 72 -11.28 2.39 18.52
C GLY A 72 -11.51 1.31 19.58
N MET A 73 -11.78 0.06 19.23
CA MET A 73 -11.95 -1.04 20.20
C MET A 73 -10.69 -1.84 20.50
N ASP A 74 -9.65 -1.68 19.68
CA ASP A 74 -8.34 -2.31 19.90
C ASP A 74 -7.35 -1.34 20.56
N SER A 75 -6.21 -1.85 21.02
CA SER A 75 -5.11 -1.04 21.55
C SER A 75 -3.75 -1.67 21.23
N PHE A 76 -2.71 -0.83 21.12
CA PHE A 76 -1.34 -1.32 20.96
C PHE A 76 -0.90 -2.24 22.11
N GLN A 77 -1.37 -1.98 23.34
CA GLN A 77 -1.10 -2.83 24.51
C GLN A 77 -1.69 -4.24 24.33
N GLN A 78 -2.92 -4.34 23.82
CA GLN A 78 -3.60 -5.62 23.61
C GLN A 78 -3.11 -6.38 22.37
N ILE A 79 -2.61 -5.68 21.35
CA ILE A 79 -1.93 -6.29 20.20
C ILE A 79 -0.58 -6.86 20.64
N GLY A 80 0.13 -6.12 21.48
CA GLY A 80 1.44 -6.45 22.02
C GLY A 80 2.57 -6.13 21.06
N THR A 81 3.74 -6.70 21.34
CA THR A 81 4.93 -6.54 20.50
C THR A 81 4.87 -7.41 19.24
N PRO A 82 5.52 -6.97 18.15
CA PRO A 82 5.61 -7.76 16.94
C PRO A 82 6.33 -9.09 17.21
N PRO A 83 5.81 -10.22 16.70
CA PRO A 83 6.43 -11.54 16.86
C PRO A 83 7.67 -11.65 15.97
N LEU A 84 8.83 -11.24 16.48
CA LEU A 84 10.11 -11.37 15.79
C LEU A 84 10.47 -12.87 15.65
N ALA A 85 10.86 -13.28 14.45
CA ALA A 85 11.43 -14.60 14.23
C ALA A 85 12.77 -14.76 14.97
N GLU A 86 13.10 -15.99 15.38
CA GLU A 86 14.37 -16.31 16.01
C GLU A 86 15.54 -15.88 15.11
N GLY A 87 16.54 -15.18 15.69
CA GLY A 87 17.68 -14.61 14.95
C GLY A 87 17.58 -13.12 14.60
N ASN A 88 16.39 -12.50 14.71
CA ASN A 88 16.23 -11.05 14.52
C ASN A 88 16.35 -10.23 15.81
N LEU A 89 16.33 -10.87 16.99
CA LEU A 89 16.56 -10.18 18.27
C LEU A 89 17.98 -9.59 18.30
N GLY A 90 18.08 -8.26 18.21
CA GLY A 90 19.36 -7.52 18.30
C GLY A 90 19.95 -7.02 16.97
N ARG A 91 19.38 -7.40 15.81
CA ARG A 91 19.83 -6.91 14.49
C ARG A 91 18.90 -5.89 13.83
N VAL A 92 17.77 -5.61 14.47
CA VAL A 92 16.71 -4.79 13.89
C VAL A 92 16.92 -3.31 14.25
N SER A 93 17.36 -2.52 13.26
CA SER A 93 17.30 -1.06 13.33
C SER A 93 16.00 -0.60 12.67
N ALA A 94 14.95 -0.42 13.48
CA ALA A 94 13.69 0.17 13.02
C ALA A 94 13.58 1.61 13.53
N ARG A 95 13.24 2.55 12.64
CA ARG A 95 13.05 3.97 12.96
C ARG A 95 11.61 4.28 13.33
N THR A 96 10.68 3.43 12.92
CA THR A 96 9.25 3.55 13.23
C THR A 96 8.66 2.22 13.71
N PRO A 97 7.55 2.25 14.48
CA PRO A 97 6.82 1.03 14.80
C PRO A 97 6.39 0.25 13.55
N LEU A 98 6.00 0.94 12.48
CA LEU A 98 5.60 0.29 11.22
C LEU A 98 6.76 -0.48 10.58
N GLU A 99 7.96 0.08 10.57
CA GLU A 99 9.16 -0.63 10.09
C GLU A 99 9.46 -1.87 10.93
N LEU A 100 9.31 -1.79 12.26
CA LEU A 100 9.51 -2.94 13.14
C LEU A 100 8.52 -4.07 12.83
N TRP A 101 7.24 -3.75 12.66
CA TRP A 101 6.21 -4.71 12.26
C TRP A 101 6.46 -5.27 10.86
N LYS A 102 6.92 -4.45 9.92
CA LYS A 102 7.31 -4.88 8.57
C LYS A 102 8.43 -5.93 8.65
N ILE A 103 9.50 -5.65 9.40
CA ILE A 103 10.65 -6.55 9.56
C ILE A 103 10.20 -7.87 10.20
N ALA A 104 9.39 -7.81 11.25
CA ALA A 104 8.85 -9.01 11.89
C ALA A 104 8.02 -9.85 10.90
N TYR A 105 7.11 -9.21 10.17
CA TYR A 105 6.25 -9.88 9.20
C TYR A 105 7.06 -10.54 8.08
N THR A 106 8.01 -9.82 7.48
CA THR A 106 8.83 -10.36 6.38
C THR A 106 9.80 -11.45 6.83
N GLY A 107 10.10 -11.54 8.13
CA GLY A 107 10.83 -12.67 8.71
C GLY A 107 10.05 -13.99 8.66
N HIS A 108 8.71 -13.93 8.76
CA HIS A 108 7.83 -15.11 8.64
C HIS A 108 7.34 -15.36 7.22
N PHE A 109 7.29 -14.30 6.40
CA PHE A 109 6.84 -14.31 5.02
C PHE A 109 7.90 -13.64 4.12
N PRO A 110 8.90 -14.40 3.67
CA PRO A 110 9.95 -13.90 2.78
C PRO A 110 9.32 -13.19 1.59
N GLN A 111 9.81 -11.99 1.28
CA GLN A 111 9.37 -11.25 0.11
C GLN A 111 10.00 -11.91 -1.11
N GLU A 112 9.17 -12.45 -2.00
CA GLU A 112 9.62 -12.83 -3.33
C GLU A 112 9.77 -11.54 -4.14
N THR A 113 10.96 -11.31 -4.69
CA THR A 113 11.13 -10.31 -5.75
C THR A 113 10.48 -10.87 -7.00
N VAL A 114 9.18 -10.67 -7.13
CA VAL A 114 8.49 -10.97 -8.38
C VAL A 114 8.93 -9.91 -9.37
N VAL A 115 9.91 -10.23 -10.20
CA VAL A 115 10.17 -9.50 -11.44
C VAL A 115 9.05 -9.91 -12.38
N ASP A 116 7.89 -9.26 -12.25
CA ASP A 116 6.76 -9.50 -13.13
C ASP A 116 7.02 -8.74 -14.44
N PRO A 117 7.20 -9.41 -15.58
CA PRO A 117 7.35 -8.75 -16.87
C PRO A 117 6.11 -7.94 -17.27
N SER A 118 4.94 -8.21 -16.68
CA SER A 118 3.73 -7.41 -16.88
C SER A 118 3.68 -6.13 -16.02
N LEU A 119 4.64 -5.95 -15.09
CA LEU A 119 4.87 -4.71 -14.36
C LEU A 119 5.92 -3.82 -15.03
N ILE A 120 6.19 -3.98 -16.33
CA ILE A 120 6.85 -2.92 -17.10
C ILE A 120 5.93 -1.69 -16.99
N GLU A 121 6.28 -0.76 -16.08
CA GLU A 121 5.48 0.43 -15.74
C GLU A 121 5.12 1.29 -16.97
N ASP A 122 5.93 1.20 -18.02
CA ASP A 122 5.76 1.93 -19.27
C ASP A 122 5.76 0.97 -20.46
N PRO A 123 4.59 0.65 -21.05
CA PRO A 123 4.49 -0.16 -22.26
C PRO A 123 5.35 0.35 -23.42
N ALA A 124 5.72 1.64 -23.45
CA ALA A 124 6.61 2.18 -24.46
C ALA A 124 8.09 1.78 -24.26
N LYS A 125 8.44 1.16 -23.14
CA LYS A 125 9.76 0.59 -22.86
C LYS A 125 9.82 -0.92 -23.05
N ASP A 126 8.70 -1.54 -23.40
CA ASP A 126 8.65 -2.96 -23.69
C ASP A 126 9.24 -3.22 -25.09
N PRO A 127 10.31 -4.03 -25.20
CA PRO A 127 10.94 -4.37 -26.48
C PRO A 127 9.97 -5.01 -27.50
N GLN A 128 8.85 -5.60 -27.05
CA GLN A 128 7.88 -6.22 -27.94
C GLN A 128 7.12 -5.20 -28.80
N TYR A 129 7.01 -3.95 -28.36
CA TYR A 129 6.30 -2.88 -29.09
C TYR A 129 7.23 -1.87 -29.76
N THR A 130 8.52 -2.21 -29.95
CA THR A 130 9.46 -1.32 -30.65
C THR A 130 9.08 -1.17 -32.11
N GLU A 131 8.93 0.06 -32.57
CA GLU A 131 8.58 0.40 -33.95
C GLU A 131 9.47 1.54 -34.43
N ALA A 132 10.53 1.20 -35.17
CA ALA A 132 11.60 2.13 -35.52
C ALA A 132 11.12 3.47 -36.12
N ALA A 133 10.05 3.45 -36.93
CA ALA A 133 9.48 4.67 -37.51
C ALA A 133 8.76 5.55 -36.47
N VAL A 134 8.00 4.93 -35.57
CA VAL A 134 7.26 5.63 -34.50
C VAL A 134 8.23 6.18 -33.46
N ASP A 135 9.23 5.38 -33.08
CA ASP A 135 10.26 5.77 -32.12
C ASP A 135 11.10 6.94 -32.63
N ALA A 136 11.51 6.91 -33.90
CA ALA A 136 12.23 8.02 -34.53
C ALA A 136 11.39 9.31 -34.59
N ALA A 137 10.11 9.21 -34.95
CA ALA A 137 9.21 10.35 -34.99
C ALA A 137 8.98 10.96 -33.59
N ARG A 138 8.88 10.12 -32.55
CA ARG A 138 8.77 10.57 -31.16
C ARG A 138 10.02 11.32 -30.72
N VAL A 139 11.21 10.75 -30.94
CA VAL A 139 12.49 11.40 -30.60
C VAL A 139 12.61 12.76 -31.29
N GLN A 140 12.26 12.83 -32.59
CA GLN A 140 12.28 14.10 -33.31
C GLN A 140 11.34 15.15 -32.68
N LYS A 141 10.14 14.75 -32.26
CA LYS A 141 9.18 15.66 -31.62
C LYS A 141 9.62 16.11 -30.23
N ASP A 142 10.22 15.22 -29.45
CA ASP A 142 10.75 15.55 -28.12
C ASP A 142 11.91 16.56 -28.22
N GLU A 143 12.81 16.38 -29.20
CA GLU A 143 13.87 17.35 -29.48
C GLU A 143 13.33 18.72 -29.93
N GLU A 144 12.32 18.73 -30.80
CA GLU A 144 11.66 19.96 -31.25
C GLU A 144 11.02 20.70 -30.08
N LEU A 145 10.35 19.98 -29.18
CA LEU A 145 9.70 20.53 -28.00
C LEU A 145 10.73 21.11 -27.02
N GLU A 146 11.85 20.45 -26.80
CA GLU A 146 12.93 20.99 -25.95
C GLU A 146 13.52 22.27 -26.53
N ARG A 147 13.76 22.30 -27.84
CA ARG A 147 14.24 23.53 -28.51
C ARG A 147 13.25 24.66 -28.29
N TYR A 148 11.97 24.40 -28.46
CA TYR A 148 10.91 25.38 -28.25
C TYR A 148 10.88 25.89 -26.79
N ARG A 149 10.96 24.99 -25.80
CA ARG A 149 11.02 25.36 -24.38
C ARG A 149 12.20 26.29 -24.08
N ARG A 150 13.40 25.93 -24.55
CA ARG A 150 14.62 26.76 -24.35
C ARG A 150 14.50 28.14 -25.01
N LEU A 151 13.92 28.20 -26.21
CA LEU A 151 13.68 29.46 -26.93
C LEU A 151 12.65 30.33 -26.19
N SER A 152 11.56 29.73 -25.73
CA SER A 152 10.52 30.41 -24.96
C SER A 152 11.05 30.97 -23.64
N GLU A 153 11.82 30.18 -22.90
CA GLU A 153 12.46 30.62 -21.66
C GLU A 153 13.43 31.78 -21.89
N ARG A 154 14.26 31.72 -22.95
CA ARG A 154 15.16 32.82 -23.31
C ARG A 154 14.39 34.09 -23.65
N ARG A 155 13.34 33.99 -24.49
CA ARG A 155 12.48 35.13 -24.84
C ARG A 155 11.85 35.75 -23.60
N MET A 156 11.29 34.93 -22.70
CA MET A 156 10.69 35.41 -21.46
C MET A 156 11.70 36.10 -20.55
N ARG A 157 12.93 35.58 -20.43
CA ARG A 157 14.02 36.21 -19.66
C ARG A 157 14.43 37.56 -20.24
N THR A 158 14.63 37.64 -21.55
CA THR A 158 14.98 38.91 -22.22
C THR A 158 13.86 39.94 -22.10
N GLN A 159 12.60 39.53 -22.25
CA GLN A 159 11.45 40.43 -22.13
C GLN A 159 11.27 40.94 -20.68
N ARG A 160 11.54 40.11 -19.67
CA ARG A 160 11.61 40.53 -18.27
C ARG A 160 12.73 41.53 -18.01
N ALA A 161 13.95 41.25 -18.50
CA ALA A 161 15.09 42.16 -18.32
C ALA A 161 14.88 43.54 -18.98
N MET A 162 14.19 43.58 -20.13
CA MET A 162 13.78 44.84 -20.76
C MET A 162 12.67 45.57 -19.99
N ALA A 163 11.73 44.84 -19.37
CA ALA A 163 10.68 45.44 -18.54
C ALA A 163 11.21 45.97 -17.19
N GLU A 164 12.29 45.37 -16.66
CA GLU A 164 12.95 45.76 -15.41
C GLU A 164 14.03 46.83 -15.58
N GLY A 165 14.29 47.31 -16.81
CA GLY A 165 15.13 48.48 -17.09
C GLY A 165 16.63 48.27 -16.85
N VAL A 166 17.16 47.07 -17.09
CA VAL A 166 18.59 46.73 -16.87
C VAL A 166 19.43 46.77 -18.17
N VAL A 167 18.96 47.47 -19.21
CA VAL A 167 19.77 47.81 -20.39
C VAL A 167 19.64 49.30 -20.69
#